data_AF-A0A8J7IPI9-F1
#
_entry.id   AF-A0A8J7IPI9-F1
#
_cell.length_a   1.000
_cell.length_b   1.000
_cell.length_c   1.000
_cell.angle_alpha   90.00
_cell.angle_beta   90.00
_cell.angle_gamma   90.00
#
_symmetry.space_group_name_H-M   'P 1'
#
loop_
_entity.id
_entity.type
_entity.pdbx_description
1 polymer ?
#
loop_
_entity_poly.entity_id
_entity_poly.type
_entity_poly.pdbx_seq_one_letter_code
_entity_poly.pdbx_strand_id
1 'polypeptide(L)'
;MNRTPLLPVLIIDDSTPYVESLFRDAQRCSLRLCHARSLEEGKELFAAPQGQGVVGIILDGKCLKERDQEVPDNSFLSAAIKFFGERAPHLPLVVLTGEADLYRNLSDLYAGTLRVYSKGRDETAMLAHLVDEAQKLDWLKIVNRYREVFEGVAEAFGGETERELICALMNMESGDLTVIKNTLSALRRVQERIYIVLQQADPALIPGHLVASEVNVVGVYKHLAERGVIERYKVIDRFSELVYKVSSDNGAHTPYANPKYPPTRYTVQAVTFALLDLVQWAKGILRQAPGRG
;
A
#
# COMPACT_ATOMS: atom_id res chain seq x y z
N MET A 1 -12.32 3.92 -20.87
CA MET A 1 -11.61 5.11 -20.35
C MET A 1 -11.06 4.75 -18.97
N ASN A 2 -9.74 4.63 -18.81
CA ASN A 2 -9.12 4.38 -17.51
C ASN A 2 -9.24 5.66 -16.67
N ARG A 3 -10.14 5.68 -15.69
CA ARG A 3 -10.14 6.74 -14.67
C ARG A 3 -8.82 6.64 -13.89
N THR A 4 -8.12 7.76 -13.73
CA THR A 4 -7.01 7.83 -12.78
C THR A 4 -7.58 7.61 -11.39
N PRO A 5 -7.06 6.66 -10.59
CA PRO A 5 -7.55 6.44 -9.25
C PRO A 5 -7.32 7.70 -8.42
N LEU A 6 -8.32 8.07 -7.61
CA LEU A 6 -8.20 9.21 -6.71
C LEU A 6 -7.23 8.87 -5.57
N LEU A 7 -6.29 9.76 -5.27
CA LEU A 7 -5.33 9.59 -4.20
C LEU A 7 -5.99 9.89 -2.85
N PRO A 8 -6.01 8.95 -1.90
CA PRO A 8 -6.66 9.16 -0.62
C PRO A 8 -5.86 10.08 0.30
N VAL A 9 -6.51 11.07 0.89
CA VAL A 9 -5.93 12.03 1.84
C VAL A 9 -6.77 12.01 3.11
N LEU A 10 -6.13 11.84 4.27
CA LEU A 10 -6.82 11.92 5.56
C LEU A 10 -7.04 13.39 5.92
N ILE A 11 -8.27 13.78 6.25
CA ILE A 11 -8.58 15.10 6.80
C ILE A 11 -9.21 14.94 8.17
N ILE A 12 -8.65 15.62 9.17
CA ILE A 12 -9.12 15.63 10.55
C ILE A 12 -9.66 17.01 10.88
N ASP A 13 -10.98 17.14 10.91
CA ASP A 13 -11.71 18.40 11.04
C ASP A 13 -13.10 18.11 11.63
N ASP A 14 -13.51 18.81 12.69
CA ASP A 14 -14.80 18.56 13.35
C ASP A 14 -15.99 19.11 12.52
N SER A 15 -15.72 20.02 11.58
CA SER A 15 -16.72 20.63 10.70
C SER A 15 -17.01 19.77 9.47
N THR A 16 -18.00 18.87 9.60
CA THR A 16 -18.51 18.08 8.45
C THR A 16 -18.95 18.95 7.28
N PRO A 17 -19.72 20.05 7.46
CA PRO A 17 -20.13 20.90 6.34
C PRO A 17 -18.95 21.51 5.58
N TYR A 18 -17.87 21.85 6.30
CA TYR A 18 -16.66 22.37 5.65
C TYR A 18 -15.98 21.30 4.80
N VAL A 19 -15.73 20.12 5.36
CA VAL A 19 -15.10 19.02 4.61
C VAL A 19 -15.96 18.59 3.42
N GLU A 20 -17.29 18.60 3.58
CA GLU A 20 -18.22 18.33 2.49
C GLU A 20 -18.08 19.33 1.34
N SER A 21 -17.90 20.60 1.66
CA SER A 21 -17.65 21.64 0.65
C SER A 21 -16.31 21.44 -0.08
N LEU A 22 -15.29 20.93 0.62
CA LEU A 22 -13.94 20.69 0.07
C LEU A 22 -13.89 19.46 -0.87
N PHE A 23 -14.81 18.50 -0.75
CA PHE A 23 -14.79 17.27 -1.57
C PHE A 23 -14.73 17.55 -3.07
N ARG A 24 -15.49 18.54 -3.55
CA ARG A 24 -15.54 18.84 -5.00
C ARG A 24 -14.19 19.33 -5.52
N ASP A 25 -13.51 20.16 -4.75
CA ASP A 25 -12.21 20.70 -5.13
C ASP A 25 -11.09 19.66 -4.99
N ALA A 26 -11.16 18.81 -3.95
CA ALA A 26 -10.29 17.66 -3.81
C ALA A 26 -10.40 16.71 -5.00
N GLN A 27 -11.62 16.37 -5.43
CA GLN A 27 -11.85 15.48 -6.58
C GLN A 27 -11.32 16.07 -7.89
N ARG A 28 -11.44 17.39 -8.10
CA ARG A 28 -10.83 18.08 -9.25
C ARG A 28 -9.31 17.95 -9.27
N CYS A 29 -8.69 17.85 -8.10
CA CYS A 29 -7.26 17.62 -7.92
C CYS A 29 -6.88 16.13 -7.91
N SER A 30 -7.80 15.22 -8.30
CA SER A 30 -7.61 13.77 -8.22
C SER A 30 -7.35 13.25 -6.80
N LEU A 31 -7.89 13.92 -5.78
CA LEU A 31 -7.82 13.51 -4.38
C LEU A 31 -9.17 12.96 -3.91
N ARG A 32 -9.14 11.99 -3.00
CA ARG A 32 -10.28 11.48 -2.24
C ARG A 32 -10.06 11.79 -0.77
N LEU A 33 -10.92 12.60 -0.16
CA LEU A 33 -10.80 12.88 1.27
C LEU A 33 -11.38 11.72 2.09
N CYS A 34 -10.62 11.26 3.08
CA CYS A 34 -11.05 10.36 4.14
C CYS A 34 -11.22 11.22 5.39
N HIS A 35 -12.46 11.45 5.80
CA HIS A 35 -12.79 12.42 6.86
C HIS A 35 -12.86 11.76 8.23
N ALA A 36 -12.17 12.36 9.20
CA ALA A 36 -12.30 12.10 10.64
C ALA A 36 -12.74 13.38 11.36
N ARG A 37 -13.62 13.27 12.35
CA ARG A 37 -14.10 14.39 13.18
C ARG A 37 -13.27 14.61 14.44
N SER A 38 -12.37 13.69 14.76
CA SER A 38 -11.46 13.80 15.90
C SER A 38 -10.12 13.12 15.60
N LEU A 39 -9.10 13.40 16.41
CA LEU A 39 -7.80 12.72 16.30
C LEU A 39 -7.93 11.21 16.52
N GLU A 40 -8.74 10.79 17.48
CA GLU A 40 -9.02 9.37 17.75
C GLU A 40 -9.58 8.67 16.51
N GLU A 41 -10.63 9.23 15.89
CA GLU A 41 -11.19 8.69 14.66
C GLU A 41 -10.16 8.72 13.51
N GLY A 42 -9.34 9.76 13.43
CA GLY A 42 -8.27 9.85 12.43
C GLY A 42 -7.23 8.74 12.59
N LYS A 43 -6.88 8.37 13.82
CA LYS A 43 -5.98 7.23 14.12
C LYS A 43 -6.61 5.90 13.73
N GLU A 44 -7.89 5.71 14.03
CA GLU A 44 -8.61 4.49 13.67
C GLU A 44 -8.71 4.34 12.15
N LEU A 45 -9.11 5.40 11.43
CA LEU A 45 -9.19 5.39 9.97
C LEU A 45 -7.82 5.16 9.34
N PHE A 46 -6.77 5.76 9.88
CA PHE A 46 -5.40 5.55 9.41
C PHE A 46 -4.92 4.11 9.61
N ALA A 47 -5.31 3.47 10.72
CA ALA A 47 -4.97 2.07 11.02
C ALA A 47 -5.83 1.06 10.23
N ALA A 48 -7.04 1.46 9.82
CA ALA A 48 -7.97 0.61 9.09
C ALA A 48 -7.50 0.34 7.64
N PRO A 49 -8.03 -0.69 6.96
CA PRO A 49 -7.74 -0.95 5.55
C PRO A 49 -7.97 0.27 4.63
N GLN A 50 -8.94 1.13 4.96
CA GLN A 50 -9.22 2.36 4.19
C GLN A 50 -8.11 3.42 4.33
N GLY A 51 -7.35 3.39 5.42
CA GLY A 51 -6.18 4.24 5.64
C GLY A 51 -4.92 3.72 4.93
N GLN A 52 -4.92 2.46 4.48
CA GLN A 52 -3.83 1.93 3.67
C GLN A 52 -3.80 2.66 2.33
N GLY A 53 -2.64 3.27 2.03
CA GLY A 53 -2.45 4.05 0.81
C GLY A 53 -2.77 5.54 0.93
N VAL A 54 -3.09 6.06 2.12
CA VAL A 54 -3.16 7.52 2.35
C VAL A 54 -1.85 8.18 1.91
N VAL A 55 -1.95 9.21 1.08
CA VAL A 55 -0.81 9.92 0.49
C VAL A 55 -0.51 11.26 1.16
N GLY A 56 -1.35 11.69 2.12
CA GLY A 56 -1.19 12.97 2.79
C GLY A 56 -2.23 13.18 3.89
N ILE A 57 -1.94 14.15 4.77
CA ILE A 57 -2.74 14.42 5.97
C ILE A 57 -3.02 15.92 6.07
N ILE A 58 -4.29 16.27 6.27
CA ILE A 58 -4.77 17.62 6.56
C ILE A 58 -5.27 17.64 8.00
N LEU A 59 -4.72 18.54 8.82
CA LEU A 59 -5.16 18.76 10.20
C LEU A 59 -5.86 20.11 10.31
N ASP A 60 -7.04 20.17 10.92
CA ASP A 60 -7.61 21.45 11.32
C ASP A 60 -6.78 22.10 12.44
N GLY A 61 -6.66 23.43 12.42
CA GLY A 61 -5.94 24.18 13.45
C GLY A 61 -6.52 23.98 14.86
N LYS A 62 -7.83 23.68 14.96
CA LYS A 62 -8.52 23.30 16.19
C LYS A 62 -9.49 22.16 15.88
N CYS A 63 -9.35 21.04 16.58
CA CYS A 63 -10.24 19.89 16.41
C CYS A 63 -10.31 19.12 17.73
N LEU A 64 -11.26 18.19 17.81
CA LEU A 64 -11.43 17.29 18.95
C LEU A 64 -10.30 16.25 19.00
N LYS A 65 -9.81 15.94 20.20
CA LYS A 65 -8.83 14.87 20.37
C LYS A 65 -9.52 13.50 20.49
N GLU A 66 -10.60 13.45 21.25
CA GLU A 66 -11.43 12.27 21.52
C GLU A 66 -12.83 12.46 20.96
N ARG A 67 -13.55 11.37 20.66
CA ARG A 67 -14.92 11.44 20.11
C ARG A 67 -15.93 12.12 21.03
N ASP A 68 -15.79 11.87 22.33
CA ASP A 68 -16.75 12.33 23.34
C ASP A 68 -16.38 13.70 23.91
N GLN A 69 -15.35 14.35 23.37
CA GLN A 69 -14.89 15.66 23.83
C GLN A 69 -15.83 16.77 23.34
N GLU A 70 -16.38 17.56 24.26
CA GLU A 70 -17.34 18.63 23.90
C GLU A 70 -16.67 19.89 23.31
N VAL A 71 -15.43 20.19 23.72
CA VAL A 71 -14.72 21.42 23.31
C VAL A 71 -13.31 21.08 22.83
N PRO A 72 -12.85 21.62 21.68
CA PRO A 72 -11.49 21.40 21.17
C PRO A 72 -10.41 21.75 22.21
N ASP A 73 -9.39 20.87 22.31
CA ASP A 73 -8.21 21.09 23.16
C ASP A 73 -7.06 21.64 22.31
N ASN A 74 -6.39 22.66 22.82
CA ASN A 74 -5.18 23.25 22.23
C ASN A 74 -4.05 22.23 22.04
N SER A 75 -4.10 21.07 22.72
CA SER A 75 -3.14 19.98 22.55
C SER A 75 -3.36 19.10 21.32
N PHE A 76 -4.49 19.24 20.60
CA PHE A 76 -4.83 18.43 19.42
C PHE A 76 -3.69 18.40 18.38
N LEU A 77 -3.24 19.57 17.91
CA LEU A 77 -2.23 19.68 16.87
C LEU A 77 -0.93 19.00 17.29
N SER A 78 -0.45 19.30 18.49
CA SER A 78 0.77 18.71 19.04
C SER A 78 0.68 17.18 19.12
N ALA A 79 -0.49 16.65 19.54
CA ALA A 79 -0.72 15.22 19.62
C ALA A 79 -0.79 14.55 18.23
N ALA A 80 -1.42 15.21 17.26
CA ALA A 80 -1.55 14.74 15.88
C ALA A 80 -0.19 14.73 15.16
N ILE A 81 0.54 15.84 15.22
CA ILE A 81 1.88 15.97 14.63
C ILE A 81 2.83 14.93 15.21
N LYS A 82 2.82 14.73 16.54
CA LYS A 82 3.63 13.68 17.17
C LYS A 82 3.26 12.29 16.64
N PHE A 83 1.97 11.95 16.64
CA PHE A 83 1.51 10.63 16.21
C PHE A 83 1.90 10.33 14.76
N PHE A 84 1.60 11.24 13.83
CA PHE A 84 1.90 11.03 12.41
C PHE A 84 3.38 11.20 12.08
N GLY A 85 4.11 12.06 12.80
CA GLY A 85 5.57 12.14 12.68
C GLY A 85 6.27 10.85 13.09
N GLU A 86 5.74 10.13 14.09
CA GLU A 86 6.29 8.82 14.50
C GLU A 86 5.84 7.68 13.56
N ARG A 87 4.57 7.67 13.15
CA ARG A 87 3.98 6.55 12.40
C ARG A 87 4.12 6.64 10.89
N ALA A 88 4.18 7.85 10.35
CA ALA A 88 4.17 8.12 8.92
C ALA A 88 5.03 9.35 8.56
N PRO A 89 6.33 9.39 8.96
CA PRO A 89 7.21 10.55 8.76
C PRO A 89 7.41 10.94 7.29
N HIS A 90 7.11 10.03 6.38
CA HIS A 90 7.26 10.22 4.94
C HIS A 90 6.03 10.84 4.28
N LEU A 91 4.88 10.92 4.97
CA LEU A 91 3.66 11.50 4.40
C LEU A 91 3.66 13.03 4.56
N PRO A 92 3.27 13.77 3.51
CA PRO A 92 3.06 15.21 3.64
C PRO A 92 1.93 15.50 4.63
N LEU A 93 2.21 16.38 5.57
CA LEU A 93 1.28 16.82 6.60
C LEU A 93 1.13 18.34 6.53
N VAL A 94 -0.10 18.81 6.49
CA VAL A 94 -0.44 20.24 6.43
C VAL A 94 -1.45 20.60 7.51
N VAL A 95 -1.43 21.86 7.92
CA VAL A 95 -2.41 22.42 8.84
C VAL A 95 -3.30 23.40 8.08
N LEU A 96 -4.60 23.38 8.35
CA LEU A 96 -5.61 24.20 7.69
C LEU A 96 -6.44 24.88 8.77
N THR A 97 -6.62 26.20 8.74
CA THR A 97 -7.38 26.91 9.78
C THR A 97 -8.16 28.11 9.25
N GLY A 98 -9.34 28.37 9.80
CA GLY A 98 -10.16 29.54 9.47
C GLY A 98 -9.93 30.76 10.35
N GLU A 99 -9.19 30.63 11.45
CA GLU A 99 -8.96 31.73 12.39
C GLU A 99 -7.69 32.51 12.01
N ALA A 100 -7.82 33.81 11.70
CA ALA A 100 -6.71 34.64 11.23
C ALA A 100 -5.56 34.78 12.24
N ASP A 101 -5.88 34.84 13.54
CA ASP A 101 -4.87 34.91 14.59
C ASP A 101 -4.16 33.57 14.78
N LEU A 102 -4.91 32.47 14.72
CA LEU A 102 -4.35 31.13 14.77
C LEU A 102 -3.46 30.85 13.55
N TYR A 103 -3.90 31.23 12.35
CA TYR A 103 -3.12 31.13 11.13
C TYR A 103 -1.75 31.80 11.28
N ARG A 104 -1.71 33.04 11.76
CA ARG A 104 -0.46 33.78 11.98
C ARG A 104 0.43 33.07 12.99
N ASN A 105 -0.12 32.74 14.16
CA ASN A 105 0.62 32.07 15.24
C ASN A 105 1.19 30.71 14.80
N LEU A 106 0.41 29.89 14.10
CA LEU A 106 0.84 28.56 13.64
C LEU A 106 1.85 28.67 12.48
N SER A 107 1.68 29.64 11.58
CA SER A 107 2.63 29.88 10.48
C SER A 107 4.00 30.26 11.02
N ASP A 108 4.05 31.09 12.06
CA ASP A 108 5.30 31.47 12.72
C ASP A 108 5.88 30.29 13.51
N LEU A 109 5.06 29.58 14.28
CA LEU A 109 5.48 28.44 15.11
C LEU A 109 6.08 27.29 14.28
N TYR A 110 5.48 26.99 13.13
CA TYR A 110 5.89 25.89 12.26
C TYR A 110 6.69 26.32 11.03
N ALA A 111 7.22 27.55 11.03
CA ALA A 111 8.04 28.05 9.94
C ALA A 111 9.18 27.07 9.59
N GLY A 112 9.20 26.60 8.33
CA GLY A 112 10.19 25.65 7.82
C GLY A 112 9.97 24.17 8.20
N THR A 113 8.92 23.85 8.97
CA THR A 113 8.60 22.46 9.36
C THR A 113 7.27 21.97 8.82
N LEU A 114 6.18 22.73 8.98
CA LEU A 114 4.86 22.39 8.46
C LEU A 114 4.27 23.58 7.71
N ARG A 115 3.52 23.28 6.65
CA ARG A 115 2.77 24.31 5.92
C ARG A 115 1.41 24.52 6.56
N VAL A 116 1.09 25.78 6.82
CA VAL A 116 -0.19 26.22 7.37
C VAL A 116 -0.95 26.99 6.29
N TYR A 117 -2.22 26.67 6.10
CA TYR A 117 -3.10 27.22 5.08
C TYR A 117 -4.35 27.84 5.71
N SER A 118 -4.90 28.87 5.07
CA SER A 118 -6.13 29.54 5.51
C SER A 118 -7.37 28.96 4.82
N LYS A 119 -8.38 28.55 5.61
CA LYS A 119 -9.71 28.15 5.12
C LYS A 119 -10.38 29.36 4.45
N GLY A 120 -10.99 29.15 3.29
CA GLY A 120 -11.63 30.13 2.44
C GLY A 120 -10.70 30.86 1.48
N ARG A 121 -9.40 30.55 1.48
CA ARG A 121 -8.39 31.26 0.68
C ARG A 121 -7.41 30.33 -0.02
N ASP A 122 -6.84 29.38 0.72
CA ASP A 122 -5.66 28.64 0.26
C ASP A 122 -5.94 27.18 -0.11
N GLU A 123 -7.19 26.72 -0.12
CA GLU A 123 -7.55 25.31 -0.37
C GLU A 123 -6.97 24.78 -1.66
N THR A 124 -7.07 25.55 -2.75
CA THR A 124 -6.55 25.11 -4.06
C THR A 124 -5.03 24.92 -4.00
N ALA A 125 -4.31 25.83 -3.33
CA ALA A 125 -2.86 25.74 -3.18
C ALA A 125 -2.45 24.57 -2.26
N MET A 126 -3.21 24.36 -1.18
CA MET A 126 -3.01 23.23 -0.27
C MET A 126 -3.19 21.89 -0.99
N LEU A 127 -4.29 21.72 -1.73
CA LEU A 127 -4.58 20.48 -2.46
C LEU A 127 -3.54 20.22 -3.55
N ALA A 128 -3.15 21.25 -4.31
CA ALA A 128 -2.07 21.14 -5.30
C ALA A 128 -0.74 20.73 -4.67
N HIS A 129 -0.38 21.35 -3.54
CA HIS A 129 0.82 20.98 -2.80
C HIS A 129 0.80 19.52 -2.33
N LEU A 130 -0.34 19.03 -1.80
CA LEU A 130 -0.47 17.63 -1.39
C LEU A 130 -0.32 16.67 -2.56
N VAL A 131 -0.85 17.00 -3.74
CA VAL A 131 -0.65 16.21 -4.96
C VAL A 131 0.84 16.17 -5.34
N ASP A 132 1.51 17.31 -5.33
CA ASP A 132 2.93 17.41 -5.69
C ASP A 132 3.82 16.61 -4.72
N GLU A 133 3.56 16.67 -3.42
CA GLU A 133 4.30 15.88 -2.43
C GLU A 133 3.95 14.39 -2.50
N ALA A 134 2.68 14.04 -2.72
CA ALA A 134 2.26 12.66 -2.90
C ALA A 134 3.01 11.98 -4.06
N GLN A 135 3.20 12.68 -5.18
CA GLN A 135 3.93 12.17 -6.35
C GLN A 135 5.41 11.87 -6.05
N LYS A 136 5.97 12.43 -4.98
CA LYS A 136 7.35 12.16 -4.56
C LYS A 136 7.48 10.88 -3.74
N LEU A 137 6.38 10.31 -3.24
CA LEU A 137 6.38 9.08 -2.46
C LEU A 137 6.86 7.90 -3.31
N ASP A 138 7.94 7.23 -2.88
CA ASP A 138 8.57 6.18 -3.68
C ASP A 138 7.64 4.99 -3.94
N TRP A 139 6.85 4.59 -2.93
CA TRP A 139 5.86 3.53 -3.10
C TRP A 139 4.82 3.90 -4.16
N LEU A 140 4.40 5.17 -4.22
CA LEU A 140 3.41 5.63 -5.20
C LEU A 140 4.02 5.64 -6.62
N LYS A 141 5.30 6.00 -6.77
CA LYS A 141 6.02 5.88 -8.05
C LYS A 141 6.04 4.43 -8.53
N ILE A 142 6.27 3.46 -7.63
CA ILE A 142 6.24 2.03 -7.95
C ILE A 142 4.84 1.60 -8.38
N VAL A 143 3.80 1.90 -7.61
CA VAL A 143 2.42 1.56 -7.95
C VAL A 143 2.02 2.14 -9.30
N ASN A 144 2.39 3.40 -9.57
CA ASN A 144 2.10 4.04 -10.86
C ASN A 144 2.89 3.40 -12.02
N ARG A 145 4.16 3.06 -11.82
CA ARG A 145 5.02 2.42 -12.82
C ARG A 145 4.50 1.03 -13.21
N TYR A 146 3.99 0.26 -12.25
CA TYR A 146 3.49 -1.10 -12.44
C TYR A 146 1.97 -1.18 -12.25
N ARG A 147 1.24 -0.15 -12.71
CA ARG A 147 -0.19 0.04 -12.45
C ARG A 147 -1.03 -1.19 -12.79
N GLU A 148 -0.76 -1.82 -13.93
CA GLU A 148 -1.48 -3.00 -14.39
C GLU A 148 -1.37 -4.19 -13.42
N VAL A 149 -0.23 -4.30 -12.71
CA VAL A 149 -0.03 -5.33 -11.70
C VAL A 149 -0.81 -4.98 -10.45
N PHE A 150 -0.63 -3.77 -9.91
CA PHE A 150 -1.20 -3.34 -8.63
C PHE A 150 -2.71 -3.10 -8.64
N GLU A 151 -3.31 -2.83 -9.80
CA GLU A 151 -4.77 -2.65 -9.92
C GLU A 151 -5.53 -3.90 -9.41
N GLY A 152 -6.21 -3.78 -8.27
CA GLY A 152 -6.98 -4.86 -7.67
C GLY A 152 -6.18 -5.84 -6.79
N VAL A 153 -4.90 -5.57 -6.51
CA VAL A 153 -4.04 -6.50 -5.72
C VAL A 153 -4.46 -6.52 -4.26
N ALA A 154 -4.66 -5.36 -3.63
CA ALA A 154 -5.10 -5.28 -2.25
C ALA A 154 -6.45 -5.99 -2.05
N GLU A 155 -7.39 -5.85 -2.99
CA GLU A 155 -8.70 -6.50 -2.93
C GLU A 155 -8.63 -8.01 -3.21
N ALA A 156 -7.79 -8.44 -4.15
CA ALA A 156 -7.68 -9.85 -4.51
C ALA A 156 -6.86 -10.65 -3.50
N PHE A 157 -5.72 -10.11 -3.06
CA PHE A 157 -4.73 -10.85 -2.28
C PHE A 157 -4.50 -10.29 -0.87
N GLY A 158 -5.03 -9.12 -0.54
CA GLY A 158 -4.87 -8.43 0.73
C GLY A 158 -3.80 -7.35 0.70
N GLY A 159 -3.98 -6.28 1.48
CA GLY A 159 -3.04 -5.14 1.53
C GLY A 159 -1.66 -5.46 2.10
N GLU A 160 -1.51 -6.56 2.87
CA GLU A 160 -0.18 -7.06 3.24
C GLU A 160 0.61 -7.53 2.02
N THR A 161 0.00 -8.33 1.15
CA THR A 161 0.58 -8.81 -0.11
C THR A 161 1.00 -7.66 -1.01
N GLU A 162 0.16 -6.63 -1.13
CA GLU A 162 0.49 -5.43 -1.89
C GLU A 162 1.74 -4.74 -1.34
N ARG A 163 1.82 -4.55 -0.02
CA ARG A 163 2.99 -3.95 0.63
C ARG A 163 4.25 -4.79 0.45
N GLU A 164 4.17 -6.11 0.55
CA GLU A 164 5.30 -6.99 0.28
C GLU A 164 5.80 -6.85 -1.15
N LEU A 165 4.89 -6.73 -2.12
CA LEU A 165 5.24 -6.53 -3.52
C LEU A 165 5.88 -5.17 -3.79
N ILE A 166 5.35 -4.10 -3.20
CA ILE A 166 5.96 -2.75 -3.24
C ILE A 166 7.37 -2.81 -2.65
N CYS A 167 7.53 -3.37 -1.46
CA CYS A 167 8.82 -3.51 -0.79
C CYS A 167 9.82 -4.28 -1.64
N ALA A 168 9.39 -5.36 -2.31
CA ALA A 168 10.26 -6.13 -3.19
C ALA A 168 10.73 -5.30 -4.40
N LEU A 169 9.84 -4.54 -5.02
CA LEU A 169 10.18 -3.65 -6.14
C LEU A 169 11.06 -2.46 -5.73
N MET A 170 10.88 -1.92 -4.53
CA MET A 170 11.76 -0.88 -3.98
C MET A 170 13.17 -1.39 -3.69
N ASN A 171 13.28 -2.64 -3.23
CA ASN A 171 14.54 -3.22 -2.76
C ASN A 171 15.31 -4.03 -3.82
N MET A 172 14.71 -4.31 -5.00
CA MET A 172 15.30 -5.23 -6.00
C MET A 172 16.65 -4.78 -6.55
N GLU A 173 17.02 -3.51 -6.41
CA GLU A 173 18.32 -2.99 -6.85
C GLU A 173 19.43 -3.11 -5.80
N SER A 174 19.07 -3.46 -4.55
CA SER A 174 20.02 -3.57 -3.45
C SER A 174 21.02 -4.71 -3.66
N GLY A 175 22.30 -4.41 -3.40
CA GLY A 175 23.36 -5.41 -3.32
C GLY A 175 23.58 -5.98 -1.91
N ASP A 176 22.85 -5.48 -0.90
CA ASP A 176 22.98 -5.96 0.47
C ASP A 176 22.36 -7.36 0.62
N LEU A 177 23.14 -8.31 1.14
CA LEU A 177 22.72 -9.71 1.25
C LEU A 177 21.53 -9.91 2.19
N THR A 178 21.40 -9.09 3.24
CA THR A 178 20.28 -9.15 4.17
C THR A 178 19.00 -8.67 3.48
N VAL A 179 19.09 -7.56 2.73
CA VAL A 179 17.99 -7.04 1.92
C VAL A 179 17.58 -8.05 0.84
N ILE A 180 18.54 -8.68 0.15
CA ILE A 180 18.30 -9.71 -0.86
C ILE A 180 17.54 -10.88 -0.23
N LYS A 181 18.04 -11.44 0.88
CA LYS A 181 17.40 -12.55 1.59
C LYS A 181 15.97 -12.19 1.98
N ASN A 182 15.77 -11.06 2.64
CA ASN A 182 14.45 -10.64 3.11
C ASN A 182 13.47 -10.39 1.95
N THR A 183 13.96 -9.85 0.84
CA THR A 183 13.16 -9.64 -0.37
C THR A 183 12.72 -10.97 -0.97
N LEU A 184 13.64 -11.93 -1.11
CA LEU A 184 13.32 -13.27 -1.60
C LEU A 184 12.31 -13.97 -0.68
N SER A 185 12.44 -13.86 0.64
CA SER A 185 11.45 -14.37 1.60
C SER A 185 10.07 -13.73 1.44
N ALA A 186 10.00 -12.44 1.14
CA ALA A 186 8.72 -11.76 0.87
C ALA A 186 8.09 -12.28 -0.43
N LEU A 187 8.88 -12.42 -1.51
CA LEU A 187 8.41 -12.97 -2.78
C LEU A 187 7.85 -14.40 -2.63
N ARG A 188 8.45 -15.20 -1.74
CA ARG A 188 7.93 -16.53 -1.36
C ARG A 188 6.53 -16.44 -0.76
N ARG A 189 6.33 -15.58 0.23
CA ARG A 189 5.04 -15.42 0.91
C ARG A 189 3.95 -14.91 -0.03
N VAL A 190 4.28 -13.97 -0.93
CA VAL A 190 3.35 -13.50 -1.97
C VAL A 190 2.94 -14.66 -2.89
N GLN A 191 3.88 -15.51 -3.32
CA GLN A 191 3.56 -16.69 -4.14
C GLN A 191 2.61 -17.66 -3.41
N GLU A 192 2.87 -17.93 -2.13
CA GLU A 192 2.02 -18.80 -1.32
C GLU A 192 0.61 -18.23 -1.18
N ARG A 193 0.52 -16.91 -0.94
CA ARG A 193 -0.74 -16.19 -0.84
C ARG A 193 -1.56 -16.27 -2.13
N ILE A 194 -0.93 -16.20 -3.30
CA ILE A 194 -1.61 -16.41 -4.59
C ILE A 194 -2.34 -17.75 -4.60
N TYR A 195 -1.67 -18.84 -4.22
CA TYR A 195 -2.29 -20.18 -4.24
C TYR A 195 -3.38 -20.35 -3.19
N ILE A 196 -3.20 -19.78 -1.99
CA ILE A 196 -4.25 -19.77 -0.96
C ILE A 196 -5.50 -19.08 -1.49
N VAL A 197 -5.37 -17.90 -2.11
CA VAL A 197 -6.50 -17.14 -2.64
C VAL A 197 -7.18 -17.88 -3.79
N LEU A 198 -6.40 -18.47 -4.71
CA LEU A 198 -6.96 -19.28 -5.79
C LEU A 198 -7.75 -20.48 -5.26
N GLN A 199 -7.25 -21.16 -4.23
CA GLN A 199 -7.96 -22.27 -3.59
C GLN A 199 -9.24 -21.83 -2.89
N GLN A 200 -9.23 -20.67 -2.23
CA GLN A 200 -10.40 -20.11 -1.57
C GLN A 200 -11.48 -19.70 -2.58
N ALA A 201 -11.07 -19.19 -3.74
CA ALA A 201 -11.98 -18.79 -4.81
C ALA A 201 -12.60 -20.01 -5.53
N ASP A 202 -11.81 -21.05 -5.77
CA ASP A 202 -12.27 -22.30 -6.36
C ASP A 202 -11.54 -23.51 -5.73
N PRO A 203 -12.15 -24.19 -4.74
CA PRO A 203 -11.57 -25.39 -4.14
C PRO A 203 -11.41 -26.56 -5.10
N ALA A 204 -12.10 -26.56 -6.25
CA ALA A 204 -11.89 -27.56 -7.29
C ALA A 204 -10.61 -27.27 -8.07
N LEU A 205 -10.13 -26.02 -8.14
CA LEU A 205 -8.92 -25.62 -8.86
C LEU A 205 -7.65 -26.13 -8.18
N ILE A 206 -7.55 -25.96 -6.86
CA ILE A 206 -6.41 -26.37 -6.03
C ILE A 206 -6.91 -27.22 -4.86
N PRO A 207 -6.46 -28.47 -4.72
CA PRO A 207 -6.82 -29.32 -3.59
C PRO A 207 -6.43 -28.69 -2.25
N GLY A 208 -7.37 -28.66 -1.29
CA GLY A 208 -7.15 -28.01 0.00
C GLY A 208 -5.94 -28.52 0.79
N HIS A 209 -5.59 -29.81 0.67
CA HIS A 209 -4.43 -30.38 1.36
C HIS A 209 -3.09 -29.80 0.90
N LEU A 210 -3.02 -29.15 -0.27
CA LEU A 210 -1.81 -28.48 -0.77
C LEU A 210 -1.61 -27.08 -0.15
N VAL A 211 -2.61 -26.53 0.53
CA VAL A 211 -2.60 -25.18 1.13
C VAL A 211 -3.05 -25.14 2.60
N ALA A 212 -3.43 -26.27 3.19
CA ALA A 212 -4.03 -26.33 4.54
C ALA A 212 -3.05 -26.04 5.70
N SER A 213 -1.75 -26.26 5.49
CA SER A 213 -0.70 -25.98 6.48
C SER A 213 0.40 -25.14 5.84
N GLU A 214 1.57 -25.73 5.59
CA GLU A 214 2.57 -25.13 4.73
C GLU A 214 2.16 -25.34 3.27
N VAL A 215 2.20 -24.26 2.49
CA VAL A 215 1.80 -24.34 1.08
C VAL A 215 2.81 -25.19 0.31
N ASN A 216 2.38 -26.35 -0.16
CA ASN A 216 3.18 -27.23 -1.01
C ASN A 216 3.21 -26.69 -2.43
N VAL A 217 4.03 -25.66 -2.67
CA VAL A 217 4.08 -24.98 -3.96
C VAL A 217 4.45 -25.91 -5.11
N VAL A 218 5.35 -26.87 -4.89
CA VAL A 218 5.68 -27.90 -5.90
C VAL A 218 4.45 -28.72 -6.27
N GLY A 219 3.69 -29.16 -5.27
CA GLY A 219 2.44 -29.87 -5.48
C GLY A 219 1.42 -29.02 -6.25
N VAL A 220 1.28 -27.73 -5.89
CA VAL A 220 0.31 -26.83 -6.53
C VAL A 220 0.61 -26.63 -8.01
N TYR A 221 1.80 -26.15 -8.40
CA TYR A 221 2.05 -25.87 -9.82
C TYR A 221 2.07 -27.14 -10.68
N LYS A 222 2.52 -28.29 -10.14
CA LYS A 222 2.43 -29.58 -10.84
C LYS A 222 0.97 -29.99 -11.07
N HIS A 223 0.14 -29.88 -10.04
CA HIS A 223 -1.28 -30.19 -10.13
C HIS A 223 -1.99 -29.33 -11.18
N LEU A 224 -1.72 -28.02 -11.18
CA LEU A 224 -2.27 -27.09 -12.17
C LEU A 224 -1.83 -27.45 -13.60
N ALA A 225 -0.58 -27.89 -13.78
CA ALA A 225 -0.07 -28.32 -15.08
C ALA A 225 -0.71 -29.64 -15.56
N GLU A 226 -0.86 -30.62 -14.66
CA GLU A 226 -1.51 -31.91 -14.95
C GLU A 226 -2.98 -31.75 -15.34
N ARG A 227 -3.66 -30.76 -14.76
CA ARG A 227 -5.05 -30.41 -15.10
C ARG A 227 -5.19 -29.53 -16.35
N GLY A 228 -4.08 -29.11 -16.95
CA GLY A 228 -4.09 -28.22 -18.12
C GLY A 228 -4.55 -26.79 -17.82
N VAL A 229 -4.57 -26.39 -16.54
CA VAL A 229 -4.84 -24.99 -16.14
C VAL A 229 -3.67 -24.09 -16.52
N ILE A 230 -2.45 -24.63 -16.40
CA ILE A 230 -1.24 -24.01 -16.89
C ILE A 230 -0.54 -24.96 -17.85
N GLU A 231 0.12 -24.41 -18.88
CA GLU A 231 0.89 -25.22 -19.80
C GLU A 231 2.26 -25.58 -19.23
N ARG A 232 2.57 -26.87 -19.22
CA ARG A 232 3.87 -27.38 -18.76
C ARG A 232 5.02 -26.78 -19.58
N TYR A 233 6.08 -26.37 -18.89
CA TYR A 233 7.28 -25.74 -19.43
C TYR A 233 7.08 -24.36 -20.06
N LYS A 234 5.89 -23.76 -19.97
CA LYS A 234 5.62 -22.38 -20.38
C LYS A 234 5.83 -21.40 -19.23
N VAL A 235 5.57 -20.13 -19.53
CA VAL A 235 5.85 -18.98 -18.66
C VAL A 235 5.38 -19.20 -17.22
N ILE A 236 4.09 -19.53 -17.01
CA ILE A 236 3.53 -19.65 -15.65
C ILE A 236 4.15 -20.83 -14.89
N ASP A 237 4.31 -21.99 -15.52
CA ASP A 237 4.95 -23.16 -14.89
C ASP A 237 6.40 -22.87 -14.51
N ARG A 238 7.18 -22.30 -15.46
CA ARG A 238 8.59 -21.96 -15.23
C ARG A 238 8.78 -20.86 -14.20
N PHE A 239 7.92 -19.85 -14.18
CA PHE A 239 8.00 -18.76 -13.21
C PHE A 239 7.56 -19.24 -11.82
N SER A 240 6.57 -20.13 -11.74
CA SER A 240 6.17 -20.76 -10.48
C SER A 240 7.33 -21.55 -9.86
N GLU A 241 8.03 -22.34 -10.68
CA GLU A 241 9.20 -23.09 -10.26
C GLU A 241 10.38 -22.17 -9.88
N LEU A 242 10.69 -21.17 -10.71
CA LEU A 242 11.79 -20.21 -10.49
C LEU A 242 11.60 -19.44 -9.18
N VAL A 243 10.42 -18.83 -8.99
CA VAL A 243 10.11 -18.06 -7.79
C VAL A 243 10.27 -18.94 -6.56
N TYR A 244 9.71 -20.16 -6.59
CA TYR A 244 9.81 -21.07 -5.46
C TYR A 244 11.26 -21.44 -5.13
N LYS A 245 12.00 -22.00 -6.08
CA LYS A 245 13.35 -22.53 -5.82
C LYS A 245 14.28 -21.44 -5.33
N VAL A 246 14.33 -20.31 -6.03
CA VAL A 246 15.25 -19.23 -5.68
C VAL A 246 14.91 -18.62 -4.32
N SER A 247 13.62 -18.41 -4.03
CA SER A 247 13.20 -17.80 -2.77
C SER A 247 13.32 -18.73 -1.57
N SER A 248 13.06 -20.02 -1.75
CA SER A 248 13.20 -21.03 -0.70
C SER A 248 14.67 -21.27 -0.34
N ASP A 249 15.54 -21.43 -1.36
CA ASP A 249 16.96 -21.73 -1.17
C ASP A 249 17.77 -20.56 -0.58
N ASN A 250 17.31 -19.32 -0.78
CA ASN A 250 18.10 -18.12 -0.47
C ASN A 250 17.41 -17.10 0.44
N GLY A 251 16.13 -17.27 0.75
CA GLY A 251 15.34 -16.36 1.58
C GLY A 251 14.82 -17.03 2.85
N ALA A 252 13.92 -18.00 2.67
CA ALA A 252 13.15 -18.61 3.76
C ALA A 252 13.99 -19.55 4.63
N HIS A 253 14.93 -20.28 4.03
CA HIS A 253 15.91 -21.08 4.75
C HIS A 253 17.28 -20.38 4.63
N THR A 254 17.98 -20.13 5.74
CA THR A 254 19.38 -19.67 5.71
C THR A 254 20.25 -20.54 6.61
N PRO A 255 21.52 -20.82 6.26
CA PRO A 255 22.11 -20.88 4.91
C PRO A 255 22.90 -22.20 4.71
N TYR A 256 23.08 -22.64 3.46
CA TYR A 256 24.43 -23.10 3.12
C TYR A 256 25.28 -21.82 3.24
N ALA A 257 26.07 -21.67 4.30
CA ALA A 257 26.76 -20.43 4.68
C ALA A 257 27.65 -19.80 3.59
N ASN A 258 27.85 -20.51 2.47
CA ASN A 258 28.40 -20.02 1.24
C ASN A 258 27.74 -20.76 0.07
N PRO A 259 26.59 -20.31 -0.48
CA PRO A 259 26.13 -20.87 -1.73
C PRO A 259 27.25 -20.67 -2.77
N LYS A 260 27.55 -21.71 -3.56
CA LYS A 260 28.58 -21.63 -4.62
C LYS A 260 28.32 -20.44 -5.56
N TYR A 261 27.04 -20.10 -5.74
CA TYR A 261 26.57 -18.95 -6.50
C TYR A 261 25.55 -18.18 -5.65
N PRO A 262 25.97 -17.16 -4.88
CA PRO A 262 25.04 -16.37 -4.08
C PRO A 262 24.08 -15.57 -4.96
N PRO A 263 22.85 -15.31 -4.48
CA PRO A 263 21.93 -14.44 -5.17
C PRO A 263 22.52 -13.03 -5.26
N THR A 264 22.24 -12.35 -6.36
CA THR A 264 22.60 -10.94 -6.56
C THR A 264 21.35 -10.10 -6.73
N ARG A 265 21.49 -8.78 -6.84
CA ARG A 265 20.38 -7.89 -7.25
C ARG A 265 19.68 -8.37 -8.52
N TYR A 266 20.42 -8.93 -9.48
CA TYR A 266 19.86 -9.43 -10.73
C TYR A 266 19.02 -10.69 -10.52
N THR A 267 19.39 -11.53 -9.55
CA THR A 267 18.58 -12.67 -9.12
C THR A 267 17.25 -12.21 -8.54
N VAL A 268 17.29 -11.18 -7.66
CA VAL A 268 16.06 -10.61 -7.09
C VAL A 268 15.19 -10.00 -8.18
N GLN A 269 15.74 -9.17 -9.06
CA GLN A 269 15.01 -8.58 -10.19
C GLN A 269 14.31 -9.65 -11.05
N ALA A 270 15.03 -10.71 -11.43
CA ALA A 270 14.45 -11.80 -12.22
C ALA A 270 13.27 -12.48 -11.51
N VAL A 271 13.40 -12.78 -10.22
CA VAL A 271 12.33 -13.41 -9.43
C VAL A 271 11.17 -12.45 -9.20
N THR A 272 11.44 -11.17 -8.94
CA THR A 272 10.41 -10.14 -8.78
C THR A 272 9.55 -10.02 -10.04
N PHE A 273 10.16 -9.89 -11.22
CA PHE A 273 9.41 -9.80 -12.47
C PHE A 273 8.65 -11.09 -12.79
N ALA A 274 9.25 -12.25 -12.57
CA ALA A 274 8.56 -13.53 -12.72
C ALA A 274 7.32 -13.61 -11.81
N LEU A 275 7.39 -13.09 -10.58
CA LEU A 275 6.26 -13.03 -9.68
C LEU A 275 5.17 -12.05 -10.16
N LEU A 276 5.52 -10.92 -10.79
CA LEU A 276 4.51 -10.00 -11.35
C LEU A 276 3.65 -10.69 -12.42
N ASP A 277 4.26 -11.53 -13.26
CA ASP A 277 3.52 -12.36 -14.23
C ASP A 277 2.60 -13.38 -13.53
N LEU A 278 3.04 -13.99 -12.42
CA LEU A 278 2.18 -14.88 -11.62
C LEU A 278 0.99 -14.12 -11.00
N VAL A 279 1.21 -12.90 -10.51
CA VAL A 279 0.13 -12.04 -9.99
C VAL A 279 -0.89 -11.73 -11.09
N GLN A 280 -0.42 -11.35 -12.29
CA GLN A 280 -1.30 -11.04 -13.42
C GLN A 280 -2.09 -12.26 -13.90
N TRP A 281 -1.43 -13.42 -13.99
CA TRP A 281 -2.10 -14.69 -14.31
C TRP A 281 -3.17 -15.03 -13.28
N ALA A 282 -2.85 -14.97 -11.99
CA ALA A 282 -3.80 -15.28 -10.93
C ALA A 282 -5.01 -14.33 -10.93
N LYS A 283 -4.79 -13.02 -11.16
CA LYS A 283 -5.88 -12.05 -11.37
C LYS A 283 -6.76 -12.44 -12.55
N GLY A 284 -6.17 -12.92 -13.65
CA GLY A 284 -6.89 -13.44 -14.81
C GLY A 284 -7.83 -14.59 -14.45
N ILE A 285 -7.35 -15.56 -13.67
CA ILE A 285 -8.16 -16.69 -13.18
C ILE A 285 -9.30 -16.20 -12.26
N LEU A 286 -8.99 -15.33 -11.29
CA LEU A 286 -9.99 -14.82 -10.34
C LEU A 286 -11.12 -14.02 -10.99
N ARG A 287 -10.86 -13.36 -12.13
CA ARG A 287 -11.90 -12.66 -12.92
C ARG A 287 -12.84 -13.61 -13.65
N GLN A 288 -12.39 -14.84 -13.91
CA GLN A 288 -13.18 -15.87 -14.60
C GLN A 288 -13.95 -16.77 -13.62
N ALA A 289 -13.67 -16.68 -12.32
CA ALA A 289 -14.33 -17.48 -11.30
C ALA A 289 -15.84 -17.13 -11.21
N PRO A 290 -16.74 -18.13 -11.14
CA PRO A 290 -18.17 -17.89 -11.05
C PRO A 290 -18.52 -17.12 -9.77
N GLY A 291 -19.26 -16.01 -9.90
CA GLY A 291 -19.77 -15.21 -8.76
C GLY A 291 -19.20 -13.79 -8.59
N ARG A 292 -18.42 -13.27 -9.56
CA ARG A 292 -17.96 -11.86 -9.57
C ARG A 292 -18.25 -11.11 -10.88
N GLY A 293 -19.22 -11.59 -11.67
CA GLY A 293 -19.77 -10.89 -12.85
C GLY A 293 -20.99 -10.06 -12.52
#